data_AF-A0A958SDC0-F1
#
_entry.id   AF-A0A958SDC0-F1
#
_cell.length_a   1.000
_cell.length_b   1.000
_cell.length_c   1.000
_cell.angle_alpha   90.00
_cell.angle_beta   90.00
_cell.angle_gamma   90.00
#
_symmetry.space_group_name_H-M   'P 1'
#
loop_
_entity.id
_entity.type
_entity.pdbx_description
1 polymer ?
#
loop_
_entity_poly.entity_id
_entity_poly.type
_entity_poly.pdbx_seq_one_letter_code
_entity_poly.pdbx_strand_id
1 'polypeptide(L)'
;MNADNKKKSKKKGPIRFEAVIPFLIICALFYVYFSLFFDSNIRSASEWIGTRVNGAEVNVAKVKSSFWNAYLHIYGVQVTDKEKPEQNIIEIGSIKFDLLWDALLRAKFVVETSNIEDIKLMSKREHPGHVLPPSDESSQAKSKLEKGVLDQAEKDFNKNVLGDVASVLGGTEQGQQIAKINETLSSEKKIKELQEELKKKEAVWQERLKKLPNQKELDGLVNKAKSLKFDSNNPQQFANDLQALQKILQEADQKIKLVQQTNSDLQSDIKKTENDIKQIDQWVKQDIAELQKRMKIPSIDVKSFTMGLFGQMFAEKLAKARPYIAMAKEYMPPAKSEKQKEQDNEDQLVPKKRSAGMNFEFPKKKSYPLVWIKKAVISSKSDNSSFSGDLEGVITDITSNPVHLGKPTIATLKGGFPNQEISGIDAKLILDHTTDHPVDTLTGKVSSYPMNSLSLAQGDSVNFEIEKAKGASNFSGILKDKVLNVRVNSSFNQVKYNVQAQNKDLDEILKDTVKRIPLITLNTTARGGWNDIAWGFDSNLGSELSNGIKRNIQARI
;
A
#
# COMPACT_ATOMS: atom_id res chain seq x y z
N MET A 1 -2.85 -82.94 -56.38
CA MET A 1 -1.89 -82.79 -55.27
C MET A 1 -2.15 -81.46 -54.59
N ASN A 2 -2.68 -81.45 -53.37
CA ASN A 2 -2.61 -80.33 -52.44
C ASN A 2 -2.53 -80.94 -51.05
N ALA A 3 -1.34 -80.91 -50.45
CA ALA A 3 -1.07 -81.48 -49.16
C ALA A 3 -1.54 -80.50 -48.07
N ASP A 4 -2.58 -80.91 -47.35
CA ASP A 4 -3.18 -80.19 -46.24
C ASP A 4 -2.23 -80.26 -45.03
N ASN A 5 -1.45 -79.20 -44.82
CA ASN A 5 -0.43 -79.14 -43.78
C ASN A 5 -1.06 -78.76 -42.42
N LYS A 6 -1.66 -79.74 -41.73
CA LYS A 6 -2.17 -79.56 -40.36
C LYS A 6 -1.01 -79.30 -39.37
N LYS A 7 -0.80 -78.03 -39.01
CA LYS A 7 0.10 -77.63 -37.92
C LYS A 7 -0.31 -78.29 -36.60
N LYS A 8 0.56 -79.15 -36.05
CA LYS A 8 0.41 -79.75 -34.71
C LYS A 8 0.30 -78.65 -33.64
N SER A 9 -0.83 -78.62 -32.94
CA SER A 9 -1.05 -77.80 -31.75
C SER A 9 -0.10 -78.23 -30.64
N LYS A 10 0.88 -77.37 -30.29
CA LYS A 10 1.78 -77.59 -29.16
C LYS A 10 0.99 -77.48 -27.85
N LYS A 11 1.07 -78.51 -26.99
CA LYS A 11 0.52 -78.46 -25.63
C LYS A 11 1.17 -77.29 -24.88
N LYS A 12 0.35 -76.33 -24.46
CA LYS A 12 0.81 -75.15 -23.70
C LYS A 12 1.19 -75.60 -22.29
N GLY A 13 2.45 -75.38 -21.91
CA GLY A 13 2.91 -75.57 -20.52
C GLY A 13 2.28 -74.53 -19.57
N PRO A 14 2.49 -74.65 -18.24
CA PRO A 14 1.90 -73.76 -17.24
C PRO A 14 2.34 -72.30 -17.39
N ILE A 15 3.49 -72.05 -18.01
CA ILE A 15 4.03 -70.71 -18.27
C ILE A 15 3.76 -70.33 -19.73
N ARG A 16 3.05 -69.22 -19.95
CA ARG A 16 2.78 -68.66 -21.28
C ARG A 16 4.00 -67.87 -21.75
N PHE A 17 5.05 -68.56 -22.20
CA PHE A 17 6.28 -67.93 -22.71
C PHE A 17 6.05 -66.92 -23.84
N GLU A 18 4.99 -67.12 -24.64
CA GLU A 18 4.51 -66.19 -25.67
C GLU A 18 4.13 -64.80 -25.11
N ALA A 19 3.76 -64.71 -23.82
CA ALA A 19 3.43 -63.45 -23.13
C ALA A 19 4.58 -62.97 -22.22
N VAL A 20 5.32 -63.91 -21.62
CA VAL A 20 6.44 -63.58 -20.70
C VAL A 20 7.60 -62.93 -21.45
N ILE A 21 7.96 -63.43 -22.64
CA ILE A 21 9.10 -62.89 -23.40
C ILE A 21 8.85 -61.44 -23.83
N PRO A 22 7.72 -61.08 -24.46
CA PRO A 22 7.42 -59.67 -24.77
C PRO A 22 7.39 -58.77 -23.53
N PHE A 23 6.84 -59.26 -22.42
CA PHE A 23 6.82 -58.51 -21.16
C PHE A 23 8.23 -58.22 -20.63
N LEU A 24 9.12 -59.22 -20.62
CA LEU A 24 10.52 -59.03 -20.22
C LEU A 24 11.26 -58.06 -21.14
N ILE A 25 11.00 -58.11 -22.45
CA ILE A 25 11.56 -57.15 -23.41
C ILE A 25 11.11 -55.72 -23.05
N ILE A 26 9.82 -55.52 -22.76
CA ILE A 26 9.30 -54.20 -22.35
C ILE A 26 9.96 -53.73 -21.04
N CYS A 27 10.07 -54.60 -20.03
CA CYS A 27 10.75 -54.27 -18.78
C CYS A 27 12.22 -53.91 -19.00
N ALA A 28 12.93 -54.65 -19.86
CA ALA A 28 14.32 -54.37 -20.21
C ALA A 28 14.47 -53.03 -20.95
N LEU A 29 13.61 -52.75 -21.93
CA LEU A 29 13.60 -51.46 -22.63
C LEU A 29 13.32 -50.29 -21.67
N PHE A 30 12.37 -50.47 -20.76
CA PHE A 30 12.05 -49.48 -19.73
C PHE A 30 13.26 -49.24 -18.82
N TYR A 31 13.90 -50.30 -18.35
CA TYR A 31 15.12 -50.20 -17.54
C TYR A 31 16.25 -49.47 -18.27
N VAL A 32 16.51 -49.82 -19.54
CA VAL A 32 17.52 -49.16 -20.37
C VAL A 32 17.19 -47.68 -20.56
N TYR A 33 15.93 -47.34 -20.81
CA TYR A 33 15.50 -45.96 -20.96
C TYR A 33 15.74 -45.14 -19.67
N PHE A 34 15.30 -45.64 -18.52
CA PHE A 34 15.48 -44.96 -17.24
C PHE A 34 16.95 -44.86 -16.83
N SER A 35 17.77 -45.84 -17.22
CA SER A 35 19.20 -45.83 -16.90
C SER A 35 20.02 -44.86 -17.78
N LEU A 36 19.61 -44.60 -19.01
CA LEU A 36 20.44 -43.85 -19.97
C LEU A 36 19.85 -42.48 -20.36
N PHE A 37 18.53 -42.36 -20.50
CA PHE A 37 17.91 -41.21 -21.14
C PHE A 37 17.05 -40.38 -20.19
N PHE A 38 16.45 -40.97 -19.15
CA PHE A 38 15.49 -40.27 -18.30
C PHE A 38 16.08 -39.03 -17.61
N ASP A 39 17.24 -39.15 -16.97
CA ASP A 39 17.90 -38.01 -16.30
C ASP A 39 18.24 -36.87 -17.28
N SER A 40 18.69 -37.21 -18.49
CA SER A 40 18.98 -36.25 -19.55
C SER A 40 17.71 -35.53 -20.03
N ASN A 41 16.62 -36.28 -20.23
CA ASN A 41 15.33 -35.71 -20.62
C ASN A 41 14.76 -34.78 -19.55
N ILE A 42 14.85 -35.15 -18.27
CA ILE A 42 14.39 -34.30 -17.16
C ILE A 42 15.22 -33.02 -17.08
N ARG A 43 16.55 -33.11 -17.26
CA ARG A 43 17.42 -31.94 -17.34
C ARG A 43 16.97 -31.00 -18.46
N SER A 44 16.89 -31.49 -19.69
CA SER A 44 16.50 -30.67 -20.85
C SER A 44 15.08 -30.10 -20.72
N ALA A 45 14.13 -30.87 -20.18
CA ALA A 45 12.79 -30.39 -19.91
C ALA A 45 12.79 -29.27 -18.86
N SER A 46 13.58 -29.41 -17.79
CA SER A 46 13.70 -28.39 -16.74
C SER A 46 14.33 -27.10 -17.26
N GLU A 47 15.39 -27.19 -18.06
CA GLU A 47 16.02 -26.04 -18.74
C GLU A 47 15.05 -25.34 -19.69
N TRP A 48 14.29 -26.10 -20.48
CA TRP A 48 13.32 -25.57 -21.43
C TRP A 48 12.12 -24.89 -20.75
N ILE A 49 11.53 -25.55 -19.74
CA ILE A 49 10.42 -24.98 -18.95
C ILE A 49 10.91 -23.73 -18.22
N GLY A 50 12.04 -23.84 -17.53
CA GLY A 50 12.67 -22.75 -16.80
C GLY A 50 12.94 -21.55 -17.70
N THR A 51 13.51 -21.78 -18.89
CA THR A 51 13.82 -20.71 -19.84
C THR A 51 12.57 -20.00 -20.36
N ARG A 52 11.47 -20.73 -20.57
CA ARG A 52 10.19 -20.12 -21.00
C ARG A 52 9.50 -19.34 -19.89
N VAL A 53 9.44 -19.90 -18.69
CA VAL A 53 8.82 -19.26 -17.52
C VAL A 53 9.64 -18.03 -17.11
N ASN A 54 10.96 -18.21 -16.99
CA ASN A 54 11.86 -17.11 -16.67
C ASN A 54 11.83 -16.10 -17.81
N GLY A 55 11.86 -16.51 -19.08
CA GLY A 55 12.02 -15.68 -20.28
C GLY A 55 13.47 -15.31 -20.61
N ALA A 56 14.41 -15.90 -19.88
CA ALA A 56 15.84 -15.92 -20.16
C ALA A 56 16.38 -17.29 -19.73
N GLU A 57 17.56 -17.63 -20.24
CA GLU A 57 18.18 -18.94 -20.12
C GLU A 57 18.20 -19.43 -18.67
N VAL A 58 17.76 -20.68 -18.49
CA VAL A 58 17.91 -21.43 -17.26
C VAL A 58 18.74 -22.65 -17.55
N ASN A 59 19.83 -22.82 -16.81
CA ASN A 59 20.73 -23.95 -16.94
C ASN A 59 20.59 -24.89 -15.75
N VAL A 60 20.73 -26.19 -16.00
CA VAL A 60 20.78 -27.23 -14.97
C VAL A 60 22.05 -28.03 -15.22
N ALA A 61 22.98 -28.03 -14.26
CA ALA A 61 24.26 -28.72 -14.44
C ALA A 61 24.07 -30.24 -14.58
N LYS A 62 23.25 -30.85 -13.72
CA LYS A 62 23.01 -32.30 -13.74
C LYS A 62 21.68 -32.67 -13.09
N VAL A 63 21.07 -33.73 -13.58
CA VAL A 63 19.96 -34.42 -12.90
C VAL A 63 20.39 -35.85 -12.60
N LYS A 64 20.01 -36.36 -11.43
CA LYS A 64 20.11 -37.78 -11.06
C LYS A 64 18.78 -38.22 -10.48
N SER A 65 18.22 -39.31 -10.99
CA SER A 65 17.02 -39.90 -10.40
C SER A 65 17.25 -41.35 -9.98
N SER A 66 16.42 -41.83 -9.07
CA SER A 66 16.35 -43.25 -8.74
C SER A 66 14.90 -43.64 -8.50
N PHE A 67 14.41 -44.59 -9.30
CA PHE A 67 13.07 -45.13 -9.12
C PHE A 67 12.95 -45.97 -7.84
N TRP A 68 13.94 -46.82 -7.56
CA TRP A 68 13.93 -47.73 -6.41
C TRP A 68 14.09 -47.01 -5.08
N ASN A 69 14.98 -46.01 -5.02
CA ASN A 69 15.15 -45.17 -3.82
C ASN A 69 14.20 -43.97 -3.81
N ALA A 70 13.31 -43.88 -4.80
CA ALA A 70 12.32 -42.82 -4.98
C ALA A 70 12.88 -41.41 -4.71
N TYR A 71 13.91 -40.99 -5.44
CA TYR A 71 14.42 -39.62 -5.33
C TYR A 71 14.71 -38.99 -6.69
N LEU A 72 14.69 -37.66 -6.71
CA LEU A 72 15.14 -36.82 -7.82
C LEU A 72 16.10 -35.76 -7.27
N HIS A 73 17.30 -35.69 -7.81
CA HIS A 73 18.33 -34.74 -7.39
C HIS A 73 18.76 -33.90 -8.58
N ILE A 74 18.57 -32.59 -8.47
CA ILE A 74 18.91 -31.58 -9.47
C ILE A 74 20.09 -30.78 -8.92
N TYR A 75 21.15 -30.63 -9.72
CA TYR A 75 22.38 -29.92 -9.34
C TYR A 75 22.58 -28.70 -10.22
N GLY A 76 23.08 -27.62 -9.62
CA GLY A 76 23.53 -26.42 -10.30
C GLY A 76 22.44 -25.79 -11.16
N VAL A 77 21.37 -25.31 -10.53
CA VAL A 77 20.32 -24.56 -11.21
C VAL A 77 20.75 -23.10 -11.27
N GLN A 78 20.85 -22.53 -12.46
CA GLN A 78 21.23 -21.13 -12.68
C GLN A 78 20.16 -20.43 -13.50
N VAL A 79 19.59 -19.36 -12.96
CA VAL A 79 18.51 -18.59 -13.60
C VAL A 79 19.03 -17.22 -14.00
N THR A 80 19.10 -16.95 -15.31
CA THR A 80 19.66 -15.71 -15.86
C THR A 80 18.79 -14.49 -15.55
N ASP A 81 19.43 -13.36 -15.25
CA ASP A 81 18.79 -12.04 -15.19
C ASP A 81 18.55 -11.50 -16.60
N LYS A 82 17.28 -11.21 -16.92
CA LYS A 82 16.87 -10.65 -18.21
C LYS A 82 17.46 -9.27 -18.48
N GLU A 83 17.58 -8.46 -17.45
CA GLU A 83 18.05 -7.08 -17.57
C GLU A 83 19.57 -7.03 -17.60
N LYS A 84 20.23 -7.97 -16.93
CA LYS A 84 21.70 -8.10 -16.86
C LYS A 84 22.13 -9.54 -17.14
N PRO A 85 22.17 -9.96 -18.42
CA PRO A 85 22.43 -11.36 -18.78
C PRO A 85 23.78 -11.92 -18.32
N GLU A 86 24.72 -11.05 -17.91
CA GLU A 86 26.00 -11.44 -17.30
C GLU A 86 25.85 -12.00 -15.87
N GLN A 87 24.65 -11.95 -15.28
CA GLN A 87 24.37 -12.36 -13.92
C GLN A 87 23.19 -13.34 -13.83
N ASN A 88 23.19 -14.15 -12.77
CA ASN A 88 22.04 -14.97 -12.37
C ASN A 88 21.20 -14.20 -11.35
N ILE A 89 19.88 -14.20 -11.48
CA ILE A 89 18.96 -13.74 -10.42
C ILE A 89 19.10 -14.65 -9.21
N ILE A 90 19.11 -15.96 -9.46
CA ILE A 90 19.25 -17.00 -8.45
C ILE A 90 20.07 -18.16 -9.01
N GLU A 91 20.94 -18.68 -8.16
CA GLU A 91 21.71 -19.89 -8.36
C GLU A 91 21.51 -20.82 -7.17
N ILE A 92 21.26 -22.09 -7.43
CA ILE A 92 21.02 -23.12 -6.41
C ILE A 92 21.99 -24.26 -6.66
N GLY A 93 22.81 -24.58 -5.66
CA GLY A 93 23.80 -25.65 -5.77
C GLY A 93 23.15 -27.02 -5.91
N SER A 94 22.15 -27.33 -5.06
CA SER A 94 21.43 -28.60 -5.18
C SER A 94 19.98 -28.53 -4.71
N ILE A 95 19.12 -29.31 -5.36
CA ILE A 95 17.73 -29.56 -4.99
C ILE A 95 17.51 -31.07 -4.97
N LYS A 96 17.29 -31.64 -3.79
CA LYS A 96 16.92 -33.04 -3.63
C LYS A 96 15.43 -33.14 -3.30
N PHE A 97 14.73 -34.06 -3.95
CA PHE A 97 13.35 -34.43 -3.66
C PHE A 97 13.30 -35.91 -3.25
N ASP A 98 12.85 -36.19 -2.04
CA ASP A 98 12.56 -37.54 -1.56
C ASP A 98 11.07 -37.84 -1.83
N LEU A 99 10.81 -38.67 -2.84
CA LEU A 99 9.49 -38.95 -3.39
C LEU A 99 8.81 -40.13 -2.68
N LEU A 100 7.48 -40.09 -2.61
CA LEU A 100 6.68 -41.21 -2.13
C LEU A 100 6.44 -42.24 -3.24
N TRP A 101 6.92 -43.45 -3.03
CA TRP A 101 6.76 -44.53 -4.00
C TRP A 101 5.29 -44.89 -4.28
N ASP A 102 4.44 -44.96 -3.25
CA ASP A 102 2.99 -45.16 -3.38
C ASP A 102 2.32 -44.05 -4.21
N ALA A 103 2.81 -42.82 -4.12
CA ALA A 103 2.30 -41.70 -4.91
C ALA A 103 2.76 -41.77 -6.37
N LEU A 104 4.03 -42.12 -6.62
CA LEU A 104 4.58 -42.28 -7.96
C LEU A 104 3.84 -43.35 -8.76
N LEU A 105 3.51 -44.50 -8.14
CA LEU A 105 2.68 -45.54 -8.77
C LEU A 105 1.27 -45.05 -9.17
N ARG A 106 0.77 -44.03 -8.48
CA ARG A 106 -0.53 -43.39 -8.75
C ARG A 106 -0.40 -42.19 -9.70
N ALA A 107 0.77 -42.02 -10.32
CA ALA A 107 1.14 -40.87 -11.15
C ALA A 107 0.96 -39.52 -10.42
N LYS A 108 1.33 -39.47 -9.13
CA LYS A 108 1.31 -38.28 -8.28
C LYS A 108 2.72 -37.91 -7.88
N PHE A 109 3.07 -36.62 -7.97
CA PHE A 109 4.36 -36.09 -7.55
C PHE A 109 4.26 -35.65 -6.09
N VAL A 110 4.49 -36.58 -5.18
CA VAL A 110 4.46 -36.29 -3.73
C VAL A 110 5.85 -36.43 -3.15
N VAL A 111 6.33 -35.36 -2.54
CA VAL A 111 7.64 -35.26 -1.92
C VAL A 111 7.47 -35.22 -0.41
N GLU A 112 8.14 -36.13 0.31
CA GLU A 112 8.17 -36.12 1.77
C GLU A 112 9.03 -34.99 2.31
N THR A 113 10.27 -34.91 1.83
CA THR A 113 11.22 -33.87 2.16
C THR A 113 11.95 -33.43 0.91
N SER A 114 12.08 -32.12 0.72
CA SER A 114 12.97 -31.52 -0.25
C SER A 114 14.09 -30.77 0.48
N ASN A 115 15.33 -30.91 0.02
CA ASN A 115 16.45 -30.13 0.52
C ASN A 115 16.95 -29.22 -0.61
N ILE A 116 17.00 -27.92 -0.34
CA ILE A 116 17.45 -26.87 -1.25
C ILE A 116 18.68 -26.26 -0.62
N GLU A 117 19.83 -26.46 -1.24
CA GLU A 117 21.15 -26.15 -0.68
C GLU A 117 21.90 -25.15 -1.56
N ASP A 118 22.74 -24.33 -0.91
CA ASP A 118 23.67 -23.39 -1.52
C ASP A 118 22.98 -22.37 -2.45
N ILE A 119 22.18 -21.48 -1.86
CA ILE A 119 21.46 -20.43 -2.59
C ILE A 119 22.33 -19.19 -2.70
N LYS A 120 22.56 -18.74 -3.93
CA LYS A 120 23.24 -17.48 -4.25
C LYS A 120 22.32 -16.60 -5.05
N LEU A 121 22.30 -15.31 -4.74
CA LEU A 121 21.58 -14.31 -5.50
C LEU A 121 22.58 -13.48 -6.30
N MET A 122 22.14 -12.90 -7.42
CA MET A 122 22.95 -11.95 -8.21
C MET A 122 24.37 -12.45 -8.52
N SER A 123 24.54 -13.76 -8.75
CA SER A 123 25.86 -14.36 -8.97
C SER A 123 26.35 -14.06 -10.39
N LYS A 124 27.66 -13.89 -10.56
CA LYS A 124 28.25 -13.64 -11.88
C LYS A 124 28.26 -14.93 -12.70
N ARG A 125 27.83 -14.88 -13.96
CA ARG A 125 27.89 -16.01 -14.89
C ARG A 125 29.25 -16.06 -15.59
N GLU A 126 29.65 -17.26 -16.01
CA GLU A 126 30.84 -17.46 -16.86
C GLU A 126 30.63 -16.85 -18.25
N HIS A 127 29.41 -17.03 -18.80
CA HIS A 127 28.99 -16.45 -20.07
C HIS A 127 27.61 -15.79 -19.92
N PRO A 128 27.37 -14.67 -20.63
CA PRO A 128 26.05 -14.03 -20.63
C PRO A 128 24.98 -15.01 -21.10
N GLY A 129 23.88 -15.12 -20.35
CA GLY A 129 22.79 -16.01 -20.70
C GLY A 129 21.93 -15.50 -21.86
N HIS A 130 21.30 -16.41 -22.58
CA HIS A 130 20.40 -16.08 -23.69
C HIS A 130 19.05 -15.54 -23.20
N VAL A 131 18.66 -14.33 -23.63
CA VAL A 131 17.34 -13.76 -23.32
C VAL A 131 16.38 -14.05 -24.47
N LEU A 132 15.21 -14.61 -24.16
CA LEU A 132 14.22 -14.90 -25.20
C LEU A 132 13.68 -13.60 -25.80
N PRO A 133 13.45 -13.55 -27.12
CA PRO A 133 12.85 -12.38 -27.73
C PRO A 133 11.50 -12.10 -27.06
N PRO A 134 11.23 -10.83 -26.76
CA PRO A 134 9.97 -10.45 -26.15
C PRO A 134 8.80 -10.85 -27.09
N SER A 135 7.75 -11.52 -26.60
CA SER A 135 6.55 -11.72 -27.44
C SER A 135 5.92 -10.34 -27.73
N ASP A 136 5.50 -10.07 -28.96
CA ASP A 136 5.11 -8.71 -29.39
C ASP A 136 4.06 -8.08 -28.45
N GLU A 137 3.10 -8.87 -27.95
CA GLU A 137 2.07 -8.42 -27.02
C GLU A 137 2.58 -8.20 -25.58
N SER A 138 3.37 -9.12 -25.02
CA SER A 138 3.84 -9.03 -23.63
C SER A 138 4.74 -7.84 -23.36
N SER A 139 5.40 -7.35 -24.40
CA SER A 139 6.59 -6.52 -24.30
C SER A 139 6.23 -5.06 -24.54
N GLN A 140 5.31 -4.83 -25.47
CA GLN A 140 4.58 -3.58 -25.56
C GLN A 140 3.70 -3.35 -24.32
N ALA A 141 3.06 -4.39 -23.79
CA ALA A 141 2.26 -4.28 -22.56
C ALA A 141 3.14 -3.96 -21.35
N LYS A 142 4.26 -4.67 -21.11
CA LYS A 142 5.19 -4.39 -20.01
C LYS A 142 5.83 -3.01 -20.11
N SER A 143 6.34 -2.63 -21.28
CA SER A 143 6.97 -1.32 -21.48
C SER A 143 5.98 -0.16 -21.30
N LYS A 144 4.74 -0.29 -21.80
CA LYS A 144 3.69 0.71 -21.57
C LYS A 144 3.24 0.75 -20.11
N LEU A 145 3.18 -0.38 -19.41
CA LEU A 145 2.84 -0.44 -17.99
C LEU A 145 3.94 0.18 -17.13
N GLU A 146 5.21 -0.14 -17.40
CA GLU A 146 6.36 0.42 -16.69
C GLU A 146 6.49 1.92 -16.91
N LYS A 147 6.38 2.40 -18.15
CA LYS A 147 6.39 3.84 -18.45
C LYS A 147 5.18 4.55 -17.83
N GLY A 148 3.97 4.04 -18.03
CA GLY A 148 2.77 4.65 -17.47
C GLY A 148 2.77 4.69 -15.93
N VAL A 149 3.36 3.70 -15.27
CA VAL A 149 3.50 3.64 -13.81
C VAL A 149 4.63 4.53 -13.32
N LEU A 150 5.76 4.60 -14.02
CA LEU A 150 6.81 5.58 -13.72
C LEU A 150 6.27 7.00 -13.89
N ASP A 151 5.58 7.29 -14.99
CA ASP A 151 4.95 8.60 -15.24
C ASP A 151 3.89 8.94 -14.18
N GLN A 152 3.10 7.96 -13.73
CA GLN A 152 2.08 8.16 -12.71
C GLN A 152 2.67 8.28 -11.30
N ALA A 153 3.66 7.45 -10.97
CA ALA A 153 4.39 7.57 -9.72
C ALA A 153 5.22 8.87 -9.68
N GLU A 154 5.75 9.32 -10.81
CA GLU A 154 6.40 10.61 -10.93
C GLU A 154 5.38 11.74 -10.73
N LYS A 155 4.18 11.67 -11.32
CA LYS A 155 3.11 12.65 -11.04
C LYS A 155 2.64 12.65 -9.59
N ASP A 156 2.54 11.48 -8.97
CA ASP A 156 2.01 11.30 -7.62
C ASP A 156 3.06 11.59 -6.53
N PHE A 157 4.35 11.39 -6.82
CA PHE A 157 5.46 11.47 -5.85
C PHE A 157 6.59 12.47 -6.18
N ASN A 158 6.74 12.96 -7.41
CA ASN A 158 7.83 13.87 -7.82
C ASN A 158 7.49 15.35 -7.52
N LYS A 159 7.26 15.66 -6.24
CA LYS A 159 7.25 17.04 -5.76
C LYS A 159 8.54 17.28 -5.01
N ASN A 160 9.46 18.07 -5.56
CA ASN A 160 10.65 18.54 -4.85
C ASN A 160 10.22 19.59 -3.81
N VAL A 161 9.59 19.13 -2.72
CA VAL A 161 8.94 19.99 -1.74
C VAL A 161 9.95 20.94 -1.07
N LEU A 162 11.20 20.50 -0.86
CA LEU A 162 12.25 21.36 -0.32
C LEU A 162 12.71 22.40 -1.33
N GLY A 163 12.81 22.07 -2.63
CA GLY A 163 13.09 23.02 -3.70
C GLY A 163 11.99 24.07 -3.85
N ASP A 164 10.73 23.67 -3.75
CA ASP A 164 9.57 24.57 -3.76
C ASP A 164 9.62 25.54 -2.56
N VAL A 165 9.90 25.04 -1.35
CA VAL A 165 10.09 25.88 -0.16
C VAL A 165 11.27 26.84 -0.34
N ALA A 166 12.38 26.38 -0.92
CA ALA A 166 13.54 27.22 -1.20
C ALA A 166 13.23 28.34 -2.19
N SER A 167 12.41 28.07 -3.21
CA SER A 167 11.99 29.10 -4.17
C SER A 167 11.16 30.21 -3.51
N VAL A 168 10.30 29.85 -2.54
CA VAL A 168 9.47 30.79 -1.78
C VAL A 168 10.32 31.61 -0.79
N LEU A 169 11.22 30.96 -0.04
CA LEU A 169 12.06 31.64 0.96
C LEU A 169 13.25 32.38 0.35
N GLY A 170 13.73 31.95 -0.82
CA GLY A 170 14.91 32.46 -1.51
C GLY A 170 14.75 33.85 -2.15
N GLY A 171 13.55 34.44 -2.12
CA GLY A 171 13.37 35.83 -2.54
C GLY A 171 13.56 36.09 -4.04
N THR A 172 13.32 35.10 -4.90
CA THR A 172 12.95 35.39 -6.31
C THR A 172 11.68 36.25 -6.32
N GLU A 173 11.36 36.97 -7.41
CA GLU A 173 10.34 38.04 -7.53
C GLU A 173 9.02 37.87 -6.71
N GLN A 174 8.62 36.65 -6.34
CA GLN A 174 7.53 36.36 -5.41
C GLN A 174 7.73 36.86 -3.96
N GLY A 175 8.95 36.90 -3.41
CA GLY A 175 9.19 37.39 -2.03
C GLY A 175 8.85 38.88 -1.84
N GLN A 176 9.04 39.68 -2.89
CA GLN A 176 8.63 41.10 -2.92
C GLN A 176 7.11 41.28 -3.08
N GLN A 177 6.37 40.23 -3.47
CA GLN A 177 4.91 40.28 -3.52
C GLN A 177 4.30 40.17 -2.11
N ILE A 178 4.98 39.53 -1.15
CA ILE A 178 4.48 39.38 0.23
C ILE A 178 4.22 40.74 0.88
N ALA A 179 5.13 41.71 0.69
CA ALA A 179 4.96 43.07 1.19
C ALA A 179 3.79 43.84 0.53
N LYS A 180 3.44 43.50 -0.72
CA LYS A 180 2.30 44.10 -1.44
C LYS A 180 0.96 43.43 -1.13
N ILE A 181 0.95 42.22 -0.58
CA ILE A 181 -0.27 41.48 -0.28
C ILE A 181 -0.92 41.91 1.04
N ASN A 182 -0.14 42.47 1.98
CA ASN A 182 -0.67 43.02 3.24
C ASN A 182 -1.82 44.02 3.01
N GLU A 183 -1.79 44.80 1.93
CA GLU A 183 -2.86 45.77 1.61
C GLU A 183 -4.14 45.14 1.00
N THR A 184 -4.16 43.83 0.76
CA THR A 184 -5.26 43.12 0.06
C THR A 184 -5.92 41.99 0.86
N LEU A 185 -5.51 41.77 2.11
CA LEU A 185 -6.05 40.70 2.95
C LEU A 185 -7.54 40.94 3.27
N SER A 186 -8.38 39.95 2.95
CA SER A 186 -9.83 40.05 3.17
C SER A 186 -10.16 40.13 4.66
N SER A 187 -9.39 39.43 5.50
CA SER A 187 -9.53 39.45 6.95
C SER A 187 -9.30 40.84 7.54
N GLU A 188 -8.24 41.56 7.13
CA GLU A 188 -7.96 42.90 7.64
C GLU A 188 -9.08 43.89 7.27
N LYS A 189 -9.57 43.83 6.02
CA LYS A 189 -10.70 44.65 5.58
C LYS A 189 -11.97 44.35 6.39
N LYS A 190 -12.33 43.07 6.55
CA LYS A 190 -13.51 42.65 7.33
C LYS A 190 -13.41 43.01 8.81
N ILE A 191 -12.21 42.94 9.40
CA ILE A 191 -11.97 43.36 10.79
C ILE A 191 -12.16 44.88 10.94
N LYS A 192 -11.66 45.68 10.00
CA LYS A 192 -11.89 47.14 10.00
C LYS A 192 -13.38 47.48 9.83
N GLU A 193 -14.07 46.83 8.91
CA GLU A 193 -15.51 46.98 8.71
C GLU A 193 -16.30 46.61 9.98
N LEU A 194 -15.93 45.52 10.65
CA LEU A 194 -16.53 45.10 11.92
C LEU A 194 -16.27 46.12 13.03
N GLN A 195 -15.05 46.66 13.14
CA GLN A 195 -14.73 47.73 14.11
C GLN A 195 -15.57 48.99 13.88
N GLU A 196 -15.76 49.38 12.62
CA GLU A 196 -16.61 50.52 12.25
C GLU A 196 -18.10 50.24 12.53
N GLU A 197 -18.59 49.04 12.22
CA GLU A 197 -19.97 48.64 12.53
C GLU A 197 -20.22 48.67 14.05
N LEU A 198 -19.28 48.16 14.84
CA LEU A 198 -19.37 48.19 16.30
C LEU A 198 -19.39 49.61 16.86
N LYS A 199 -18.53 50.51 16.37
CA LYS A 199 -18.56 51.94 16.76
C LYS A 199 -19.89 52.61 16.41
N LYS A 200 -20.44 52.32 15.21
CA LYS A 200 -21.75 52.85 14.80
C LYS A 200 -22.87 52.31 15.70
N LYS A 201 -22.85 51.01 16.00
CA LYS A 201 -23.83 50.38 16.89
C LYS A 201 -23.74 50.90 18.32
N GLU A 202 -22.53 51.13 18.84
CA GLU A 202 -22.32 51.74 20.16
C GLU A 202 -23.02 53.11 20.23
N ALA A 203 -22.80 53.98 19.23
CA ALA A 203 -23.46 55.28 19.18
C ALA A 203 -25.00 55.17 19.10
N VAL A 204 -25.52 54.25 18.28
CA VAL A 204 -26.96 53.98 18.19
C VAL A 204 -27.53 53.50 19.53
N TRP A 205 -26.84 52.59 20.21
CA TRP A 205 -27.27 52.05 21.49
C TRP A 205 -27.20 53.08 22.62
N GLN A 206 -26.18 53.95 22.64
CA GLN A 206 -26.12 55.06 23.58
C GLN A 206 -27.33 56.00 23.41
N GLU A 207 -27.70 56.35 22.19
CA GLU A 207 -28.87 57.20 21.93
C GLU A 207 -30.20 56.49 22.26
N ARG A 208 -30.30 55.20 21.97
CA ARG A 208 -31.51 54.41 22.23
C ARG A 208 -31.75 54.21 23.72
N LEU A 209 -30.69 53.99 24.50
CA LEU A 209 -30.76 53.84 25.96
C LEU A 209 -31.16 55.16 26.65
N LYS A 210 -30.74 56.32 26.14
CA LYS A 210 -31.19 57.64 26.65
C LYS A 210 -32.67 57.90 26.46
N LYS A 211 -33.30 57.31 25.44
CA LYS A 211 -34.73 57.48 25.10
C LYS A 211 -35.64 56.50 25.85
N LEU A 212 -35.09 55.56 26.61
CA LEU A 212 -35.90 54.66 27.41
C LEU A 212 -36.56 55.40 28.57
N PRO A 213 -37.80 55.05 28.92
CA PRO A 213 -38.48 55.63 30.07
C PRO A 213 -37.71 55.30 31.34
N ASN A 214 -37.40 56.33 32.13
CA ASN A 214 -36.75 56.13 33.42
C ASN A 214 -37.77 55.73 34.51
N GLN A 215 -37.27 55.25 35.65
CA GLN A 215 -38.10 54.82 36.77
C GLN A 215 -39.09 55.91 37.22
N LYS A 216 -38.68 57.18 37.24
CA LYS A 216 -39.54 58.29 37.67
C LYS A 216 -40.72 58.53 36.72
N GLU A 217 -40.54 58.33 35.42
CA GLU A 217 -41.62 58.43 34.44
C GLU A 217 -42.64 57.31 34.60
N LEU A 218 -42.19 56.09 34.88
CA LEU A 218 -43.06 54.95 35.12
C LEU A 218 -43.82 55.11 36.45
N ASP A 219 -43.13 55.54 37.51
CA ASP A 219 -43.75 55.86 38.80
C ASP A 219 -44.78 57.00 38.66
N GLY A 220 -44.51 57.98 37.80
CA GLY A 220 -45.43 59.06 37.46
C GLY A 220 -46.74 58.56 36.83
N LEU A 221 -46.67 57.55 35.96
CA LEU A 221 -47.87 56.92 35.38
C LEU A 221 -48.67 56.14 36.42
N VAL A 222 -47.99 55.41 37.32
CA VAL A 222 -48.62 54.70 38.43
C VAL A 222 -49.31 55.67 39.38
N ASN A 223 -48.66 56.80 39.70
CA ASN A 223 -49.23 57.82 40.59
C ASN A 223 -50.42 58.54 39.94
N LYS A 224 -50.36 58.86 38.64
CA LYS A 224 -51.50 59.39 37.89
C LYS A 224 -52.70 58.44 37.89
N ALA A 225 -52.46 57.14 37.75
CA ALA A 225 -53.51 56.13 37.82
C ALA A 225 -54.12 56.06 39.24
N LYS A 226 -53.28 56.10 40.28
CA LYS A 226 -53.73 56.09 41.70
C LYS A 226 -54.51 57.33 42.11
N SER A 227 -54.27 58.48 41.46
CA SER A 227 -54.97 59.74 41.78
C SER A 227 -56.40 59.84 41.23
N LEU A 228 -56.81 58.92 40.34
CA LEU A 228 -58.17 58.88 39.79
C LEU A 228 -59.15 58.41 40.88
N LYS A 229 -60.20 59.22 41.13
CA LYS A 229 -61.23 58.94 42.13
C LYS A 229 -62.53 58.61 41.43
N PHE A 230 -62.75 57.32 41.18
CA PHE A 230 -63.97 56.82 40.55
C PHE A 230 -65.19 57.11 41.43
N ASP A 231 -65.97 58.12 41.06
CA ASP A 231 -67.23 58.46 41.72
C ASP A 231 -68.41 57.84 40.97
N SER A 232 -68.98 56.77 41.52
CA SER A 232 -70.12 56.04 40.94
C SER A 232 -71.43 56.84 40.96
N ASN A 233 -71.51 57.94 41.70
CA ASN A 233 -72.70 58.80 41.78
C ASN A 233 -72.70 59.93 40.75
N ASN A 234 -71.59 60.16 40.04
CA ASN A 234 -71.48 61.16 38.97
C ASN A 234 -71.08 60.48 37.64
N PRO A 235 -72.05 60.09 36.80
CA PRO A 235 -71.79 59.34 35.57
C PRO A 235 -70.84 60.04 34.59
N GLN A 236 -70.86 61.37 34.53
CA GLN A 236 -69.99 62.14 33.64
C GLN A 236 -68.53 62.13 34.12
N GLN A 237 -68.32 62.25 35.43
CA GLN A 237 -66.98 62.22 36.03
C GLN A 237 -66.36 60.83 35.94
N PHE A 238 -67.16 59.79 36.21
CA PHE A 238 -66.74 58.40 36.05
C PHE A 238 -66.32 58.07 34.61
N ALA A 239 -67.08 58.53 33.61
CA ALA A 239 -66.72 58.35 32.19
C ALA A 239 -65.40 59.06 31.83
N ASN A 240 -65.18 60.27 32.34
CA ASN A 240 -63.94 61.02 32.12
C ASN A 240 -62.72 60.34 32.78
N ASP A 241 -62.89 59.81 34.00
CA ASP A 241 -61.83 59.10 34.72
C ASP A 241 -61.48 57.74 34.05
N LEU A 242 -62.48 57.04 33.50
CA LEU A 242 -62.24 55.84 32.69
C LEU A 242 -61.46 56.16 31.41
N GLN A 243 -61.79 57.25 30.71
CA GLN A 243 -61.03 57.68 29.53
C GLN A 243 -59.58 58.08 29.92
N ALA A 244 -59.39 58.73 31.06
CA ALA A 244 -58.07 59.07 31.57
C ALA A 244 -57.25 57.82 31.92
N LEU A 245 -57.86 56.83 32.59
CA LEU A 245 -57.23 55.55 32.89
C LEU A 245 -56.85 54.80 31.61
N GLN A 246 -57.73 54.78 30.61
CA GLN A 246 -57.46 54.13 29.33
C GLN A 246 -56.24 54.76 28.62
N LYS A 247 -56.12 56.09 28.64
CA LYS A 247 -54.94 56.79 28.10
C LYS A 247 -53.66 56.46 28.87
N ILE A 248 -53.73 56.39 30.20
CA ILE A 248 -52.56 56.03 31.04
C ILE A 248 -52.13 54.58 30.76
N LEU A 249 -53.07 53.65 30.63
CA LEU A 249 -52.77 52.25 30.30
C LEU A 249 -52.17 52.11 28.90
N GLN A 250 -52.66 52.87 27.91
CA GLN A 250 -52.09 52.92 26.57
C GLN A 250 -50.66 53.48 26.57
N GLU A 251 -50.40 54.55 27.32
CA GLU A 251 -49.06 55.13 27.44
C GLU A 251 -48.09 54.17 28.15
N ALA A 252 -48.54 53.48 29.20
CA ALA A 252 -47.77 52.47 29.91
C ALA A 252 -47.45 51.26 29.00
N ASP A 253 -48.42 50.75 28.25
CA ASP A 253 -48.23 49.65 27.29
C ASP A 253 -47.22 50.02 26.19
N GLN A 254 -47.31 51.24 25.63
CA GLN A 254 -46.34 51.74 24.65
C GLN A 254 -44.92 51.80 25.22
N LYS A 255 -44.76 52.30 26.46
CA LYS A 255 -43.47 52.37 27.14
C LYS A 255 -42.89 50.98 27.46
N ILE A 256 -43.73 50.04 27.90
CA ILE A 256 -43.32 48.64 28.16
C ILE A 256 -42.91 47.95 26.86
N LYS A 257 -43.68 48.10 25.77
CA LYS A 257 -43.34 47.56 24.45
C LYS A 257 -42.01 48.11 23.93
N LEU A 258 -41.75 49.40 24.12
CA LEU A 258 -40.48 50.03 23.75
C LEU A 258 -39.29 49.42 24.50
N VAL A 259 -39.44 49.14 25.80
CA VAL A 259 -38.40 48.48 26.62
C VAL A 259 -38.20 47.02 26.17
N GLN A 260 -39.28 46.27 25.96
CA GLN A 260 -39.21 44.88 25.49
C GLN A 260 -38.55 44.75 24.12
N GLN A 261 -38.93 45.62 23.17
CA GLN A 261 -38.35 45.64 21.84
C GLN A 261 -36.86 46.02 21.89
N THR A 262 -36.51 47.03 22.68
CA THR A 262 -35.11 47.42 22.92
C THR A 262 -34.28 46.27 23.47
N ASN A 263 -34.81 45.51 24.45
CA ASN A 263 -34.11 44.34 24.99
C ASN A 263 -33.94 43.22 23.95
N SER A 264 -34.97 42.93 23.17
CA SER A 264 -34.91 41.93 22.09
C SER A 264 -33.87 42.31 21.03
N ASP A 265 -33.87 43.57 20.60
CA ASP A 265 -32.92 44.08 19.62
C ASP A 265 -31.47 44.03 20.15
N LEU A 266 -31.27 44.34 21.44
CA LEU A 266 -29.96 44.27 22.08
C LEU A 266 -29.44 42.83 22.14
N GLN A 267 -30.28 41.87 22.51
CA GLN A 267 -29.90 40.45 22.51
C GLN A 267 -29.58 39.95 21.10
N SER A 268 -30.33 40.37 20.08
CA SER A 268 -30.05 40.04 18.69
C SER A 268 -28.70 40.60 18.24
N ASP A 269 -28.42 41.86 18.59
CA ASP A 269 -27.16 42.52 18.25
C ASP A 269 -25.96 41.87 18.94
N ILE A 270 -26.07 41.55 20.23
CA ILE A 270 -25.02 40.83 20.98
C ILE A 270 -24.74 39.47 20.33
N LYS A 271 -25.77 38.70 19.98
CA LYS A 271 -25.61 37.39 19.31
C LYS A 271 -24.96 37.53 17.94
N LYS A 272 -25.33 38.57 17.17
CA LYS A 272 -24.72 38.86 15.87
C LYS A 272 -23.23 39.16 16.05
N THR A 273 -22.88 40.06 16.97
CA THR A 273 -21.48 40.42 17.26
C THR A 273 -20.66 39.22 17.75
N GLU A 274 -21.22 38.36 18.60
CA GLU A 274 -20.53 37.14 19.05
C GLU A 274 -20.22 36.19 17.88
N ASN A 275 -21.16 36.05 16.93
CA ASN A 275 -20.94 35.27 15.72
C ASN A 275 -19.92 35.90 14.77
N ASP A 276 -19.97 37.22 14.59
CA ASP A 276 -19.01 37.95 13.75
C ASP A 276 -17.59 37.82 14.29
N ILE A 277 -17.40 37.87 15.62
CA ILE A 277 -16.10 37.65 16.28
C ILE A 277 -15.62 36.21 16.08
N LYS A 278 -16.50 35.20 16.20
CA LYS A 278 -16.14 33.79 15.95
C LYS A 278 -15.71 33.52 14.50
N GLN A 279 -16.17 34.32 13.54
CA GLN A 279 -15.79 34.17 12.13
C GLN A 279 -14.38 34.70 11.82
N ILE A 280 -13.77 35.50 12.70
CA ILE A 280 -12.42 36.04 12.48
C ILE A 280 -11.41 34.91 12.22
N ASP A 281 -11.44 33.84 13.02
CA ASP A 281 -10.58 32.66 12.83
C ASP A 281 -10.77 32.01 11.45
N GLN A 282 -12.00 32.01 10.91
CA GLN A 282 -12.30 31.46 9.60
C GLN A 282 -11.77 32.38 8.48
N TRP A 283 -11.91 33.70 8.62
CA TRP A 283 -11.37 34.67 7.65
C TRP A 283 -9.85 34.60 7.60
N VAL A 284 -9.18 34.47 8.75
CA VAL A 284 -7.72 34.28 8.80
C VAL A 284 -7.31 32.97 8.13
N LYS A 285 -8.02 31.85 8.38
CA LYS A 285 -7.74 30.58 7.70
C LYS A 285 -7.96 30.65 6.18
N GLN A 286 -8.98 31.38 5.73
CA GLN A 286 -9.24 31.59 4.30
C GLN A 286 -8.14 32.40 3.64
N ASP A 287 -7.70 33.51 4.25
CA ASP A 287 -6.59 34.32 3.72
C ASP A 287 -5.30 33.50 3.64
N ILE A 288 -4.98 32.68 4.66
CA ILE A 288 -3.83 31.76 4.62
C ILE A 288 -3.95 30.79 3.44
N ALA A 289 -5.12 30.21 3.20
CA ALA A 289 -5.35 29.28 2.10
C ALA A 289 -5.23 29.96 0.71
N GLU A 290 -5.72 31.18 0.57
CA GLU A 290 -5.59 31.96 -0.66
C GLU A 290 -4.14 32.39 -0.92
N LEU A 291 -3.42 32.80 0.13
CA LEU A 291 -1.99 33.08 0.07
C LEU A 291 -1.20 31.85 -0.36
N GLN A 292 -1.47 30.68 0.26
CA GLN A 292 -0.85 29.42 -0.12
C GLN A 292 -1.06 29.11 -1.61
N LYS A 293 -2.28 29.31 -2.12
CA LYS A 293 -2.63 29.07 -3.53
C LYS A 293 -1.95 30.07 -4.48
N ARG A 294 -1.96 31.37 -4.16
CA ARG A 294 -1.34 32.43 -4.98
C ARG A 294 0.18 32.31 -5.03
N MET A 295 0.80 32.06 -3.88
CA MET A 295 2.25 31.95 -3.73
C MET A 295 2.79 30.59 -4.15
N LYS A 296 1.92 29.67 -4.61
CA LYS A 296 2.25 28.27 -4.91
C LYS A 296 3.02 27.59 -3.77
N ILE A 297 2.77 27.99 -2.52
CA ILE A 297 3.39 27.36 -1.37
C ILE A 297 2.79 25.94 -1.31
N PRO A 298 3.59 24.88 -1.49
CA PRO A 298 3.07 23.52 -1.40
C PRO A 298 2.43 23.33 -0.02
N SER A 299 1.41 22.48 0.08
CA SER A 299 0.81 22.21 1.38
C SER A 299 1.90 21.66 2.30
N ILE A 300 2.28 22.45 3.30
CA ILE A 300 3.25 22.04 4.32
C ILE A 300 2.56 21.09 5.32
N ASP A 301 1.43 20.47 4.97
CA ASP A 301 0.84 19.44 5.82
C ASP A 301 1.84 18.27 5.93
N VAL A 302 1.93 17.70 7.13
CA VAL A 302 2.97 16.71 7.45
C VAL A 302 2.89 15.50 6.52
N LYS A 303 1.69 15.10 6.12
CA LYS A 303 1.46 13.92 5.28
C LYS A 303 1.96 14.15 3.86
N SER A 304 1.53 15.23 3.20
CA SER A 304 1.98 15.55 1.83
C SER A 304 3.47 15.89 1.80
N PHE A 305 3.98 16.56 2.83
CA PHE A 305 5.40 16.86 2.96
C PHE A 305 6.25 15.58 3.09
N THR A 306 5.84 14.66 3.97
CA THR A 306 6.52 13.36 4.12
C THR A 306 6.44 12.53 2.84
N MET A 307 5.29 12.56 2.17
CA MET A 307 5.10 11.90 0.87
C MET A 307 6.02 12.49 -0.20
N GLY A 308 6.21 13.81 -0.23
CA GLY A 308 7.16 14.45 -1.16
C GLY A 308 8.63 14.10 -0.88
N LEU A 309 9.00 13.91 0.39
CA LEU A 309 10.38 13.54 0.74
C LEU A 309 10.72 12.09 0.39
N PHE A 310 9.83 11.16 0.73
CA PHE A 310 10.13 9.72 0.65
C PHE A 310 9.43 9.01 -0.51
N GLY A 311 8.45 9.63 -1.15
CA GLY A 311 7.60 9.01 -2.16
C GLY A 311 8.37 8.45 -3.35
N GLN A 312 9.37 9.19 -3.84
CA GLN A 312 10.22 8.75 -4.96
C GLN A 312 10.96 7.44 -4.66
N MET A 313 11.51 7.29 -3.45
CA MET A 313 12.18 6.05 -3.02
C MET A 313 11.25 4.84 -3.12
N PHE A 314 9.97 5.00 -2.77
CA PHE A 314 8.98 3.93 -2.88
C PHE A 314 8.53 3.72 -4.31
N ALA A 315 8.36 4.78 -5.10
CA ALA A 315 8.03 4.71 -6.52
C ALA A 315 9.04 3.85 -7.30
N GLU A 316 10.33 4.10 -7.12
CA GLU A 316 11.40 3.35 -7.79
C GLU A 316 11.41 1.86 -7.38
N LYS A 317 11.23 1.58 -6.09
CA LYS A 317 11.16 0.20 -5.59
C LYS A 317 9.89 -0.53 -6.05
N LEU A 318 8.76 0.17 -6.10
CA LEU A 318 7.48 -0.38 -6.56
C LEU A 318 7.51 -0.67 -8.07
N ALA A 319 8.14 0.21 -8.86
CA ALA A 319 8.34 -0.01 -10.29
C ALA A 319 9.11 -1.31 -10.54
N LYS A 320 10.19 -1.57 -9.79
CA LYS A 320 10.96 -2.83 -9.85
C LYS A 320 10.16 -4.06 -9.39
N ALA A 321 9.23 -3.91 -8.45
CA ALA A 321 8.42 -5.01 -7.95
C ALA A 321 7.22 -5.38 -8.84
N ARG A 322 6.71 -4.43 -9.66
CA ARG A 322 5.51 -4.59 -10.48
C ARG A 322 5.55 -5.77 -11.47
N PRO A 323 6.64 -6.05 -12.20
CA PRO A 323 6.71 -7.23 -13.07
C PRO A 323 6.49 -8.54 -12.32
N TYR A 324 7.05 -8.65 -11.11
CA TYR A 324 6.89 -9.81 -10.24
C TYR A 324 5.47 -9.91 -9.65
N ILE A 325 4.85 -8.77 -9.32
CA ILE A 325 3.45 -8.72 -8.91
C ILE A 325 2.52 -9.16 -10.05
N ALA A 326 2.79 -8.73 -11.29
CA ALA A 326 2.03 -9.13 -12.46
C ALA A 326 2.16 -10.64 -12.74
N MET A 327 3.38 -11.17 -12.63
CA MET A 327 3.64 -12.61 -12.72
C MET A 327 2.90 -13.37 -11.62
N ALA A 328 2.98 -12.92 -10.37
CA ALA A 328 2.23 -13.54 -9.26
C ALA A 328 0.73 -13.55 -9.54
N LYS A 329 0.16 -12.48 -10.11
CA LYS A 329 -1.26 -12.42 -10.50
C LYS A 329 -1.63 -13.41 -11.60
N GLU A 330 -0.73 -13.70 -12.53
CA GLU A 330 -0.93 -14.68 -13.61
C GLU A 330 -0.91 -16.12 -13.09
N TYR A 331 0.06 -16.45 -12.24
CA TYR A 331 0.26 -17.82 -11.73
C TYR A 331 -0.50 -18.13 -10.43
N MET A 332 -1.07 -17.10 -9.80
CA MET A 332 -1.93 -17.23 -8.63
C MET A 332 -3.30 -16.57 -8.91
N PRO A 333 -4.02 -17.03 -9.95
CA PRO A 333 -5.30 -16.44 -10.31
C PRO A 333 -6.29 -16.64 -9.14
N PRO A 334 -7.18 -15.66 -8.88
CA PRO A 334 -8.17 -15.78 -7.82
C PRO A 334 -9.02 -17.03 -8.03
N ALA A 335 -9.54 -17.59 -6.94
CA ALA A 335 -10.53 -18.66 -7.01
C ALA A 335 -11.63 -18.27 -8.01
N LYS A 336 -11.83 -19.12 -9.03
CA LYS A 336 -12.87 -18.91 -10.05
C LYS A 336 -14.21 -18.74 -9.34
N SER A 337 -14.94 -17.67 -9.66
CA SER A 337 -16.28 -17.47 -9.12
C SER A 337 -17.21 -18.60 -9.56
N GLU A 338 -18.30 -18.86 -8.83
CA GLU A 338 -19.28 -19.89 -9.21
C GLU A 338 -19.74 -19.72 -10.67
N LYS A 339 -19.95 -18.48 -11.12
CA LYS A 339 -20.28 -18.15 -12.52
C LYS A 339 -19.18 -18.54 -13.52
N GLN A 340 -17.90 -18.41 -13.15
CA GLN A 340 -16.77 -18.83 -14.01
C GLN A 340 -16.60 -20.36 -14.00
N LYS A 341 -16.92 -21.02 -12.87
CA LYS A 341 -16.99 -22.48 -12.80
C LYS A 341 -18.16 -23.02 -13.65
N GLU A 342 -19.28 -22.30 -13.71
CA GLU A 342 -20.42 -22.61 -14.58
C GLU A 342 -20.08 -22.40 -16.07
N GLN A 343 -19.40 -21.31 -16.42
CA GLN A 343 -19.01 -21.00 -17.80
C GLN A 343 -17.99 -22.00 -18.38
N ASP A 344 -17.00 -22.44 -17.60
CA ASP A 344 -16.08 -23.51 -18.02
C ASP A 344 -16.79 -24.87 -18.20
N ASN A 345 -17.90 -25.09 -17.49
CA ASN A 345 -18.75 -26.25 -17.68
C ASN A 345 -19.68 -26.08 -18.90
N GLU A 346 -20.10 -24.85 -19.22
CA GLU A 346 -20.90 -24.52 -20.42
C GLU A 346 -20.08 -24.59 -21.72
N ASP A 347 -18.82 -24.16 -21.73
CA ASP A 347 -17.93 -24.28 -22.90
C ASP A 347 -17.54 -25.75 -23.20
N GLN A 348 -17.86 -26.67 -22.29
CA GLN A 348 -17.77 -28.13 -22.50
C GLN A 348 -19.09 -28.78 -22.95
N LEU A 349 -20.15 -28.01 -23.19
CA LEU A 349 -21.43 -28.52 -23.70
C LEU A 349 -21.40 -28.71 -25.22
N VAL A 350 -20.50 -29.59 -25.70
CA VAL A 350 -20.75 -30.28 -26.96
C VAL A 350 -21.99 -31.16 -26.72
N PRO A 351 -23.06 -31.08 -27.54
CA PRO A 351 -24.27 -31.87 -27.31
C PRO A 351 -23.89 -33.35 -27.24
N LYS A 352 -24.09 -33.97 -26.06
CA LYS A 352 -23.76 -35.38 -25.83
C LYS A 352 -24.46 -36.21 -26.90
N LYS A 353 -23.68 -36.91 -27.73
CA LYS A 353 -24.20 -38.03 -28.53
C LYS A 353 -25.02 -38.91 -27.58
N ARG A 354 -26.32 -39.07 -27.87
CA ARG A 354 -27.25 -39.90 -27.09
C ARG A 354 -26.71 -41.34 -27.05
N SER A 355 -26.02 -41.67 -25.95
CA SER A 355 -25.56 -42.99 -25.47
C SER A 355 -24.27 -42.92 -24.64
N ALA A 356 -23.64 -41.75 -24.47
CA ALA A 356 -22.49 -41.62 -23.58
C ALA A 356 -22.93 -41.57 -22.11
N GLY A 357 -22.61 -42.62 -21.34
CA GLY A 357 -22.83 -42.68 -19.89
C GLY A 357 -22.24 -41.48 -19.15
N MET A 358 -22.78 -41.16 -17.97
CA MET A 358 -22.24 -40.11 -17.10
C MET A 358 -21.12 -40.68 -16.24
N ASN A 359 -19.93 -40.11 -16.32
CA ASN A 359 -18.86 -40.36 -15.36
C ASN A 359 -19.14 -39.52 -14.11
N PHE A 360 -19.43 -40.18 -13.00
CA PHE A 360 -19.45 -39.56 -11.68
C PHE A 360 -18.05 -39.66 -11.08
N GLU A 361 -17.42 -38.51 -10.82
CA GLU A 361 -16.15 -38.49 -10.12
C GLU A 361 -16.41 -38.58 -8.61
N PHE A 362 -16.14 -39.75 -8.02
CA PHE A 362 -16.25 -39.94 -6.59
C PHE A 362 -15.02 -39.33 -5.90
N PRO A 363 -15.18 -38.29 -5.03
CA PRO A 363 -14.04 -37.71 -4.35
C PRO A 363 -13.42 -38.75 -3.42
N LYS A 364 -12.20 -39.19 -3.77
CA LYS A 364 -11.41 -40.11 -2.95
C LYS A 364 -10.93 -39.34 -1.71
N LYS A 365 -11.60 -39.53 -0.57
CA LYS A 365 -11.30 -38.89 0.74
C LYS A 365 -9.84 -39.00 1.23
N LYS A 366 -9.01 -39.84 0.62
CA LYS A 366 -7.58 -40.05 0.94
C LYS A 366 -6.68 -40.16 -0.30
N SER A 367 -6.99 -39.47 -1.40
CA SER A 367 -6.06 -39.40 -2.54
C SER A 367 -4.99 -38.34 -2.32
N TYR A 368 -3.83 -38.47 -2.97
CA TYR A 368 -2.88 -37.37 -3.06
C TYR A 368 -3.32 -36.34 -4.12
N PRO A 369 -3.03 -35.04 -3.89
CA PRO A 369 -2.97 -34.04 -4.95
C PRO A 369 -2.01 -34.45 -6.07
N LEU A 370 -2.12 -33.83 -7.26
CA LEU A 370 -1.18 -34.08 -8.36
C LEU A 370 0.26 -33.72 -7.96
N VAL A 371 0.42 -32.59 -7.26
CA VAL A 371 1.69 -32.14 -6.70
C VAL A 371 1.48 -31.88 -5.22
N TRP A 372 2.34 -32.46 -4.37
CA TRP A 372 2.40 -32.14 -2.95
C TRP A 372 3.82 -32.28 -2.41
N ILE A 373 4.45 -31.16 -2.06
CA ILE A 373 5.71 -31.13 -1.32
C ILE A 373 5.37 -30.87 0.13
N LYS A 374 5.44 -31.92 0.96
CA LYS A 374 5.07 -31.84 2.39
C LYS A 374 5.98 -30.87 3.14
N LYS A 375 7.29 -30.96 2.88
CA LYS A 375 8.31 -30.13 3.52
C LYS A 375 9.46 -29.87 2.55
N ALA A 376 9.85 -28.62 2.38
CA ALA A 376 11.08 -28.20 1.71
C ALA A 376 11.93 -27.42 2.71
N VAL A 377 13.18 -27.83 2.92
CA VAL A 377 14.15 -27.20 3.79
C VAL A 377 15.13 -26.43 2.92
N ILE A 378 15.33 -25.16 3.25
CA ILE A 378 16.25 -24.26 2.59
C ILE A 378 17.44 -24.05 3.53
N SER A 379 18.64 -24.28 3.02
CA SER A 379 19.88 -24.01 3.77
C SER A 379 20.91 -23.40 2.83
N SER A 380 21.49 -22.28 3.24
CA SER A 380 22.56 -21.63 2.50
C SER A 380 23.61 -21.08 3.44
N LYS A 381 24.86 -21.06 2.97
CA LYS A 381 25.99 -20.42 3.64
C LYS A 381 26.58 -19.34 2.76
N SER A 382 26.94 -18.23 3.38
CA SER A 382 27.68 -17.18 2.71
C SER A 382 29.06 -17.67 2.27
N ASP A 383 29.51 -17.16 1.14
CA ASP A 383 30.82 -17.41 0.53
C ASP A 383 31.42 -16.08 0.05
N ASN A 384 32.50 -16.14 -0.74
CA ASN A 384 33.15 -14.93 -1.26
C ASN A 384 32.38 -14.24 -2.41
N SER A 385 31.24 -14.79 -2.86
CA SER A 385 30.41 -14.13 -3.86
C SER A 385 29.70 -12.93 -3.25
N SER A 386 29.41 -11.92 -4.08
CA SER A 386 28.85 -10.66 -3.58
C SER A 386 27.55 -10.93 -2.82
N PHE A 387 26.56 -11.61 -3.38
CA PHE A 387 25.24 -11.80 -2.75
C PHE A 387 24.96 -13.26 -2.33
N SER A 388 25.81 -13.81 -1.46
CA SER A 388 25.56 -15.07 -0.76
C SER A 388 25.17 -14.83 0.70
N GLY A 389 24.15 -15.56 1.16
CA GLY A 389 23.57 -15.39 2.48
C GLY A 389 23.66 -16.65 3.33
N ASP A 390 23.80 -16.45 4.63
CA ASP A 390 23.54 -17.46 5.65
C ASP A 390 22.02 -17.52 5.86
N LEU A 391 21.35 -18.45 5.19
CA LEU A 391 19.89 -18.54 5.15
C LEU A 391 19.43 -19.92 5.65
N GLU A 392 18.37 -19.92 6.45
CA GLU A 392 17.65 -21.12 6.86
C GLU A 392 16.15 -20.89 6.63
N GLY A 393 15.49 -21.83 5.99
CA GLY A 393 14.06 -21.73 5.73
C GLY A 393 13.37 -23.07 5.67
N VAL A 394 12.06 -23.04 5.85
CA VAL A 394 11.20 -24.22 5.74
C VAL A 394 9.92 -23.80 5.03
N ILE A 395 9.56 -24.51 3.98
CA ILE A 395 8.27 -24.42 3.30
C ILE A 395 7.50 -25.71 3.55
N THR A 396 6.25 -25.60 3.96
CA THR A 396 5.39 -26.76 4.22
C THR A 396 4.18 -26.73 3.30
N ASP A 397 3.75 -27.93 2.89
CA ASP A 397 2.50 -28.16 2.18
C ASP A 397 2.35 -27.35 0.87
N ILE A 398 3.37 -27.32 0.00
CA ILE A 398 3.21 -26.80 -1.37
C ILE A 398 2.35 -27.79 -2.13
N THR A 399 1.18 -27.37 -2.62
CA THR A 399 0.26 -28.30 -3.28
C THR A 399 -0.50 -27.68 -4.44
N SER A 400 -0.84 -28.51 -5.44
CA SER A 400 -1.73 -28.13 -6.53
C SER A 400 -3.22 -28.17 -6.16
N ASN A 401 -3.59 -28.66 -4.98
CA ASN A 401 -4.98 -28.68 -4.51
C ASN A 401 -5.07 -28.41 -2.99
N PRO A 402 -4.98 -27.13 -2.57
CA PRO A 402 -4.99 -26.75 -1.16
C PRO A 402 -6.31 -27.06 -0.46
N VAL A 403 -7.44 -26.95 -1.15
CA VAL A 403 -8.79 -27.29 -0.62
C VAL A 403 -8.87 -28.77 -0.25
N HIS A 404 -8.37 -29.66 -1.10
CA HIS A 404 -8.34 -31.11 -0.82
C HIS A 404 -7.43 -31.46 0.35
N LEU A 405 -6.31 -30.74 0.51
CA LEU A 405 -5.35 -30.98 1.59
C LEU A 405 -5.84 -30.43 2.94
N GLY A 406 -6.63 -29.34 2.92
CA GLY A 406 -7.14 -28.66 4.12
C GLY A 406 -6.03 -28.00 4.95
N LYS A 407 -4.87 -27.72 4.34
CA LYS A 407 -3.72 -27.07 4.99
C LYS A 407 -3.19 -25.93 4.12
N PRO A 408 -2.85 -24.77 4.71
CA PRO A 408 -2.21 -23.68 3.98
C PRO A 408 -0.74 -24.00 3.70
N THR A 409 -0.17 -23.40 2.65
CA THR A 409 1.28 -23.42 2.45
C THR A 409 1.93 -22.40 3.40
N ILE A 410 2.86 -22.84 4.25
CA ILE A 410 3.57 -21.95 5.17
C ILE A 410 5.06 -21.97 4.81
N ALA A 411 5.62 -20.80 4.50
CA ALA A 411 7.05 -20.60 4.28
C ALA A 411 7.65 -19.71 5.36
N THR A 412 8.75 -20.13 5.97
CA THR A 412 9.56 -19.33 6.90
C THR A 412 10.97 -19.19 6.36
N LEU A 413 11.57 -18.02 6.52
CA LEU A 413 12.95 -17.73 6.14
C LEU A 413 13.63 -16.89 7.22
N LYS A 414 14.81 -17.29 7.64
CA LYS A 414 15.66 -16.59 8.60
C LYS A 414 17.08 -16.49 8.07
N GLY A 415 17.81 -15.46 8.49
CA GLY A 415 19.23 -15.35 8.17
C GLY A 415 19.74 -13.94 7.93
N GLY A 416 20.73 -13.83 7.05
CA GLY A 416 21.34 -12.56 6.66
C GLY A 416 22.27 -12.71 5.46
N PHE A 417 22.76 -11.58 4.98
CA PHE A 417 23.76 -11.47 3.94
C PHE A 417 24.96 -10.69 4.49
N PRO A 418 25.96 -11.40 5.06
CA PRO A 418 27.10 -10.77 5.74
C PRO A 418 27.87 -9.79 4.85
N ASN A 419 28.11 -10.15 3.57
CA ASN A 419 28.81 -9.31 2.59
C ASN A 419 28.04 -8.02 2.23
N GLN A 420 26.73 -7.98 2.48
CA GLN A 420 25.88 -6.79 2.30
C GLN A 420 25.63 -6.05 3.61
N GLU A 421 26.20 -6.50 4.73
CA GLU A 421 25.87 -6.02 6.07
C GLU A 421 24.36 -6.11 6.41
N ILE A 422 23.64 -7.07 5.80
CA ILE A 422 22.22 -7.32 6.09
C ILE A 422 22.12 -8.46 7.11
N SER A 423 21.40 -8.24 8.20
CA SER A 423 21.28 -9.24 9.27
C SER A 423 19.90 -9.27 9.91
N GLY A 424 19.60 -10.42 10.53
CA GLY A 424 18.37 -10.64 11.29
C GLY A 424 17.13 -10.55 10.41
N ILE A 425 17.19 -11.12 9.20
CA ILE A 425 16.03 -11.43 8.38
C ILE A 425 15.24 -12.51 9.11
N ASP A 426 13.95 -12.28 9.29
CA ASP A 426 12.99 -13.26 9.81
C ASP A 426 11.64 -12.98 9.14
N ALA A 427 11.21 -13.87 8.25
CA ALA A 427 10.02 -13.71 7.44
C ALA A 427 9.17 -14.98 7.48
N LYS A 428 7.85 -14.78 7.45
CA LYS A 428 6.84 -15.83 7.40
C LYS A 428 5.77 -15.44 6.38
N LEU A 429 5.55 -16.32 5.41
CA LEU A 429 4.49 -16.27 4.42
C LEU A 429 3.50 -17.41 4.70
N ILE A 430 2.21 -17.11 4.68
CA ILE A 430 1.11 -18.06 4.78
C ILE A 430 0.24 -17.83 3.54
N LEU A 431 0.08 -18.87 2.72
CA LEU A 431 -0.82 -18.87 1.58
C LEU A 431 -2.01 -19.77 1.93
N ASP A 432 -3.10 -19.18 2.42
CA ASP A 432 -4.28 -19.92 2.83
C ASP A 432 -5.35 -19.89 1.74
N HIS A 433 -5.25 -20.87 0.85
CA HIS A 433 -6.19 -21.10 -0.26
C HIS A 433 -7.06 -22.32 0.02
N THR A 434 -7.29 -22.64 1.30
CA THR A 434 -8.07 -23.82 1.71
C THR A 434 -9.58 -23.61 1.61
N THR A 435 -10.02 -22.35 1.48
CA THR A 435 -11.43 -21.94 1.40
C THR A 435 -11.69 -21.11 0.14
N ASP A 436 -12.96 -20.83 -0.16
CA ASP A 436 -13.36 -19.97 -1.29
C ASP A 436 -12.91 -18.51 -1.12
N HIS A 437 -12.56 -18.09 0.10
CA HIS A 437 -12.04 -16.76 0.43
C HIS A 437 -10.56 -16.86 0.83
N PRO A 438 -9.63 -16.88 -0.13
CA PRO A 438 -8.22 -17.03 0.18
C PRO A 438 -7.69 -15.82 0.99
N VAL A 439 -6.84 -16.12 1.96
CA VAL A 439 -6.17 -15.11 2.79
C VAL A 439 -4.67 -15.38 2.80
N ASP A 440 -3.92 -14.49 2.15
CA ASP A 440 -2.47 -14.58 2.14
C ASP A 440 -1.89 -13.57 3.12
N THR A 441 -0.97 -14.03 3.97
CA THR A 441 -0.34 -13.21 5.00
C THR A 441 1.17 -13.27 4.88
N LEU A 442 1.82 -12.11 4.84
CA LEU A 442 3.27 -11.96 4.89
C LEU A 442 3.63 -11.15 6.13
N THR A 443 4.50 -11.65 6.98
CA THR A 443 5.05 -10.91 8.12
C THR A 443 6.54 -11.10 8.19
N GLY A 444 7.28 -10.07 8.58
CA GLY A 444 8.70 -10.24 8.82
C GLY A 444 9.41 -9.01 9.30
N LYS A 445 10.71 -9.17 9.50
CA LYS A 445 11.62 -8.12 9.92
C LYS A 445 12.99 -8.29 9.29
N VAL A 446 13.70 -7.18 9.22
CA VAL A 446 15.14 -7.11 8.94
C VAL A 446 15.74 -6.25 10.04
N SER A 447 16.64 -6.83 10.83
CA SER A 447 17.15 -6.20 12.05
C SER A 447 18.22 -5.14 11.77
N SER A 448 19.01 -5.32 10.71
CA SER A 448 19.96 -4.31 10.24
C SER A 448 20.22 -4.45 8.74
N TYR A 449 20.30 -3.32 8.04
CA TYR A 449 20.78 -3.23 6.66
C TYR A 449 21.42 -1.85 6.43
N PRO A 450 22.46 -1.74 5.59
CA PRO A 450 23.00 -0.44 5.22
C PRO A 450 22.03 0.28 4.27
N MET A 451 21.85 1.57 4.49
CA MET A 451 21.22 2.48 3.53
C MET A 451 22.31 3.35 2.92
N ASN A 452 22.50 3.19 1.61
CA ASN A 452 23.36 4.06 0.81
C ASN A 452 22.69 5.43 0.61
N SER A 453 23.37 6.33 -0.10
CA SER A 453 22.90 7.68 -0.43
C SER A 453 21.43 7.69 -0.85
N LEU A 454 20.63 8.46 -0.12
CA LEU A 454 19.24 8.78 -0.44
C LEU A 454 19.12 10.30 -0.56
N SER A 455 18.97 10.79 -1.79
CA SER A 455 18.63 12.18 -2.03
C SER A 455 17.15 12.40 -1.71
N LEU A 456 16.88 13.35 -0.81
CA LEU A 456 15.52 13.81 -0.48
C LEU A 456 15.17 15.10 -1.23
N ALA A 457 16.19 15.88 -1.63
CA ALA A 457 16.04 17.00 -2.54
C ALA A 457 17.36 17.26 -3.28
N GLN A 458 17.26 17.48 -4.59
CA GLN A 458 18.37 17.90 -5.45
C GLN A 458 17.93 19.09 -6.28
N GLY A 459 18.73 20.17 -6.24
CA GLY A 459 18.52 21.36 -7.04
C GLY A 459 19.52 22.45 -6.68
N ASP A 460 19.58 23.50 -7.50
CA ASP A 460 20.54 24.60 -7.29
C ASP A 460 20.29 25.33 -5.97
N SER A 461 19.03 25.44 -5.54
CA SER A 461 18.61 26.17 -4.34
C SER A 461 18.76 25.38 -3.04
N VAL A 462 18.53 24.07 -3.05
CA VAL A 462 18.66 23.15 -1.90
C VAL A 462 19.15 21.78 -2.35
N ASN A 463 20.14 21.28 -1.63
CA ASN A 463 20.54 19.88 -1.62
C ASN A 463 20.31 19.28 -0.23
N PHE A 464 19.53 18.21 -0.16
CA PHE A 464 19.29 17.46 1.07
C PHE A 464 19.46 15.97 0.78
N GLU A 465 20.45 15.37 1.42
CA GLU A 465 20.83 13.98 1.22
C GLU A 465 21.06 13.28 2.57
N ILE A 466 20.58 12.04 2.67
CA ILE A 466 21.04 11.09 3.68
C ILE A 466 22.15 10.27 3.04
N GLU A 467 23.41 10.63 3.29
CA GLU A 467 24.57 9.98 2.65
C GLU A 467 24.70 8.51 3.07
N LYS A 468 24.46 8.23 4.36
CA LYS A 468 24.54 6.90 4.96
C LYS A 468 23.60 6.80 6.16
N ALA A 469 23.02 5.62 6.35
CA ALA A 469 22.38 5.23 7.60
C ALA A 469 22.40 3.72 7.77
N LYS A 470 22.10 3.23 8.98
CA LYS A 470 21.73 1.82 9.19
C LYS A 470 20.24 1.72 9.46
N GLY A 471 19.55 0.97 8.62
CA GLY A 471 18.12 0.74 8.70
C GLY A 471 17.76 -0.54 9.45
N ALA A 472 16.58 -0.55 10.05
CA ALA A 472 15.87 -1.73 10.51
C ALA A 472 14.42 -1.59 10.06
N SER A 473 13.76 -2.70 9.70
CA SER A 473 12.39 -2.66 9.18
C SER A 473 11.57 -3.84 9.69
N ASN A 474 10.32 -3.58 10.03
CA ASN A 474 9.29 -4.60 10.23
C ASN A 474 8.22 -4.42 9.17
N PHE A 475 7.72 -5.51 8.59
CA PHE A 475 6.69 -5.46 7.58
C PHE A 475 5.60 -6.49 7.84
N SER A 476 4.38 -6.14 7.47
CA SER A 476 3.22 -7.01 7.49
C SER A 476 2.36 -6.71 6.27
N GLY A 477 1.80 -7.75 5.66
CA GLY A 477 0.96 -7.70 4.49
C GLY A 477 -0.15 -8.72 4.62
N ILE A 478 -1.37 -8.34 4.31
CA ILE A 478 -2.53 -9.22 4.23
C ILE A 478 -3.19 -8.97 2.88
N LEU A 479 -3.37 -10.04 2.10
CA LEU A 479 -4.18 -10.03 0.89
C LEU A 479 -5.42 -10.88 1.16
N LYS A 480 -6.58 -10.25 1.17
CA LYS A 480 -7.87 -10.91 1.36
C LYS A 480 -8.86 -10.36 0.37
N ASP A 481 -9.58 -11.24 -0.34
CA ASP A 481 -10.62 -10.84 -1.31
C ASP A 481 -10.14 -9.76 -2.31
N LYS A 482 -8.89 -9.88 -2.80
CA LYS A 482 -8.21 -8.92 -3.71
C LYS A 482 -7.91 -7.53 -3.11
N VAL A 483 -8.13 -7.34 -1.82
CA VAL A 483 -7.72 -6.13 -1.09
C VAL A 483 -6.40 -6.41 -0.39
N LEU A 484 -5.40 -5.62 -0.77
CA LEU A 484 -4.07 -5.62 -0.17
C LEU A 484 -4.05 -4.63 1.00
N ASN A 485 -3.50 -5.04 2.14
CA ASN A 485 -3.22 -4.17 3.28
C ASN A 485 -1.79 -4.44 3.75
N VAL A 486 -0.91 -3.48 3.53
CA VAL A 486 0.51 -3.56 3.86
C VAL A 486 0.86 -2.45 4.85
N ARG A 487 1.71 -2.80 5.82
CA ARG A 487 2.34 -1.88 6.75
C ARG A 487 3.83 -2.20 6.82
N VAL A 488 4.66 -1.18 6.65
CA VAL A 488 6.12 -1.23 6.79
C VAL A 488 6.53 -0.15 7.78
N ASN A 489 7.22 -0.55 8.84
CA ASN A 489 7.75 0.35 9.86
C ASN A 489 9.27 0.28 9.80
N SER A 490 9.91 1.36 9.39
CA SER A 490 11.36 1.47 9.24
C SER A 490 11.94 2.46 10.25
N SER A 491 13.13 2.16 10.74
CA SER A 491 13.92 3.05 11.58
C SER A 491 15.34 3.13 11.06
N PHE A 492 15.92 4.33 11.01
CA PHE A 492 17.27 4.57 10.52
C PHE A 492 18.09 5.28 11.60
N ASN A 493 19.18 4.66 12.02
CA ASN A 493 20.14 5.23 12.98
C ASN A 493 21.49 5.45 12.30
N GLN A 494 22.45 6.03 13.04
CA GLN A 494 23.77 6.38 12.52
C GLN A 494 23.67 7.22 11.23
N VAL A 495 22.70 8.14 11.20
CA VAL A 495 22.34 8.89 10.01
C VAL A 495 23.38 9.99 9.78
N LYS A 496 24.01 9.96 8.60
CA LYS A 496 24.90 11.00 8.13
C LYS A 496 24.16 11.85 7.08
N TYR A 497 23.91 13.10 7.43
CA TYR A 497 23.22 14.05 6.56
C TYR A 497 24.22 14.91 5.79
N ASN A 498 23.89 15.23 4.55
CA ASN A 498 24.51 16.29 3.77
C ASN A 498 23.43 17.28 3.35
N VAL A 499 23.49 18.47 3.92
CA VAL A 499 22.44 19.49 3.82
C VAL A 499 23.08 20.82 3.47
N GLN A 500 22.60 21.41 2.38
CA GLN A 500 23.04 22.70 1.91
C GLN A 500 21.86 23.45 1.28
N ALA A 501 21.64 24.69 1.70
CA ALA A 501 20.71 25.60 1.01
C ALA A 501 21.39 26.93 0.66
N GLN A 502 21.02 27.53 -0.46
CA GLN A 502 21.52 28.86 -0.84
C GLN A 502 21.00 29.95 0.10
N ASN A 503 19.74 29.83 0.53
CA ASN A 503 19.15 30.73 1.51
C ASN A 503 19.67 30.37 2.92
N LYS A 504 20.31 31.33 3.60
CA LYS A 504 20.92 31.12 4.93
C LYS A 504 19.92 30.66 6.00
N ASP A 505 18.72 31.22 5.99
CA ASP A 505 17.70 30.89 6.98
C ASP A 505 17.20 29.46 6.78
N LEU A 506 16.97 29.06 5.53
CA LEU A 506 16.61 27.69 5.19
C LEU A 506 17.75 26.71 5.53
N ASP A 507 18.99 27.07 5.24
CA ASP A 507 20.17 26.25 5.55
C ASP A 507 20.26 25.97 7.06
N GLU A 508 20.09 27.01 7.88
CA GLU A 508 20.10 26.90 9.35
C GLU A 508 18.93 26.05 9.86
N ILE A 509 17.71 26.26 9.35
CA ILE A 509 16.53 25.46 9.73
C ILE A 509 16.76 23.98 9.42
N LEU A 510 17.23 23.65 8.22
CA LEU A 510 17.43 22.26 7.82
C LEU A 510 18.52 21.63 8.69
N LYS A 511 19.65 22.31 8.90
CA LYS A 511 20.77 21.83 9.74
C LYS A 511 20.36 21.63 11.20
N ASP A 512 19.64 22.58 11.80
CA ASP A 512 19.20 22.47 13.19
C ASP A 512 18.08 21.44 13.38
N THR A 513 17.27 21.21 12.35
CA THR A 513 16.30 20.12 12.36
C THR A 513 17.00 18.78 12.37
N VAL A 514 17.94 18.52 11.45
CA VAL A 514 18.61 17.21 11.38
C VAL A 514 19.53 16.93 12.56
N LYS A 515 20.15 17.94 13.18
CA LYS A 515 20.95 17.78 14.43
C LYS A 515 20.14 17.16 15.57
N ARG A 516 18.82 17.41 15.61
CA ARG A 516 17.91 16.89 16.63
C ARG A 516 17.32 15.53 16.30
N ILE A 517 17.64 14.96 15.13
CA ILE A 517 17.06 13.71 14.62
C ILE A 517 18.18 12.68 14.39
N PRO A 518 18.72 12.07 15.48
CA PRO A 518 19.70 10.99 15.37
C PRO A 518 19.08 9.66 14.92
N LEU A 519 17.76 9.53 15.05
CA LEU A 519 16.96 8.37 14.66
C LEU A 519 15.80 8.84 13.77
N ILE A 520 15.76 8.40 12.51
CA ILE A 520 14.62 8.60 11.62
C ILE A 520 13.66 7.43 11.80
N THR A 521 12.37 7.71 11.89
CA THR A 521 11.29 6.71 11.80
C THR A 521 10.46 7.00 10.56
N LEU A 522 10.04 5.95 9.88
CA LEU A 522 9.24 6.01 8.66
C LEU A 522 8.23 4.87 8.67
N ASN A 523 6.96 5.22 8.82
CA ASN A 523 5.84 4.30 8.76
C ASN A 523 5.14 4.46 7.41
N THR A 524 5.07 3.37 6.66
CA THR A 524 4.42 3.30 5.35
C THR A 524 3.26 2.33 5.41
N THR A 525 2.12 2.73 4.86
CA THR A 525 0.94 1.88 4.68
C THR A 525 0.50 1.90 3.23
N ALA A 526 0.03 0.76 2.74
CA ALA A 526 -0.57 0.62 1.42
C ALA A 526 -1.88 -0.16 1.56
N ARG A 527 -2.99 0.39 1.09
CA ARG A 527 -4.31 -0.24 1.17
C ARG A 527 -5.08 -0.08 -0.12
N GLY A 528 -5.69 -1.15 -0.61
CA GLY A 528 -6.58 -1.08 -1.77
C GLY A 528 -6.45 -2.29 -2.69
N GLY A 529 -7.07 -2.20 -3.87
CA GLY A 529 -6.95 -3.24 -4.89
C GLY A 529 -5.66 -3.10 -5.68
N TRP A 530 -5.27 -4.15 -6.41
CA TRP A 530 -4.03 -4.16 -7.23
C TRP A 530 -3.89 -2.98 -8.21
N ASN A 531 -5.00 -2.42 -8.68
CA ASN A 531 -5.02 -1.31 -9.63
C ASN A 531 -5.14 0.07 -8.94
N ASP A 532 -5.48 0.10 -7.66
CA ASP A 532 -5.76 1.33 -6.90
C ASP A 532 -5.31 1.13 -5.45
N ILE A 533 -4.04 1.43 -5.19
CA ILE A 533 -3.40 1.30 -3.88
C ILE A 533 -3.23 2.69 -3.30
N ALA A 534 -3.95 2.97 -2.22
CA ALA A 534 -3.79 4.18 -1.44
C ALA A 534 -2.58 4.05 -0.51
N TRP A 535 -1.62 4.96 -0.66
CA TRP A 535 -0.42 5.03 0.17
C TRP A 535 -0.57 6.04 1.31
N GLY A 536 0.00 5.69 2.46
CA GLY A 536 0.12 6.59 3.61
C GLY A 536 1.55 6.56 4.14
N PHE A 537 2.12 7.75 4.35
CA PHE A 537 3.47 7.94 4.87
C PHE A 537 3.43 8.81 6.12
N ASP A 538 4.20 8.41 7.12
CA ASP A 538 4.37 9.12 8.38
C ASP A 538 5.83 9.02 8.79
N SER A 539 6.48 10.16 9.04
CA SER A 539 7.89 10.20 9.42
C SER A 539 8.15 11.33 10.40
N ASN A 540 9.00 11.09 11.40
CA ASN A 540 9.47 12.15 12.28
C ASN A 540 10.32 13.19 11.54
N LEU A 541 11.13 12.80 10.55
CA LEU A 541 11.90 13.74 9.73
C LEU A 541 10.97 14.65 8.92
N GLY A 542 9.98 14.06 8.26
CA GLY A 542 8.98 14.84 7.52
C GLY A 542 8.17 15.76 8.43
N SER A 543 7.80 15.30 9.63
CA SER A 543 7.08 16.10 10.63
C SER A 543 7.90 17.28 11.14
N GLU A 544 9.15 17.05 11.55
CA GLU A 544 10.01 18.09 12.11
C GLU A 544 10.41 19.12 11.06
N LEU A 545 10.73 18.70 9.83
CA LEU A 545 11.01 19.63 8.73
C LEU A 545 9.78 20.46 8.36
N SER A 546 8.61 19.82 8.21
CA SER A 546 7.34 20.50 7.96
C SER A 546 7.03 21.56 9.04
N ASN A 547 7.17 21.19 10.31
CA ASN A 547 6.91 22.10 11.44
C ASN A 547 7.97 23.20 11.55
N GLY A 548 9.25 22.89 11.33
CA GLY A 548 10.35 23.86 11.33
C GLY A 548 10.16 24.94 10.26
N ILE A 549 9.80 24.53 9.04
CA ILE A 549 9.51 25.44 7.93
C ILE A 549 8.27 26.29 8.24
N LYS A 550 7.17 25.69 8.75
CA LYS A 550 5.96 26.42 9.15
C LYS A 550 6.24 27.50 10.18
N ARG A 551 7.01 27.19 11.24
CA ARG A 551 7.36 28.15 12.28
C ARG A 551 8.15 29.33 11.72
N ASN A 552 9.07 29.09 10.78
CA ASN A 552 9.84 30.17 10.17
C ASN A 552 8.98 31.05 9.26
N ILE A 553 8.09 30.46 8.45
CA ILE A 553 7.17 31.23 7.61
C ILE A 553 6.24 32.08 8.49
N GLN A 554 5.68 31.50 9.57
CA GLN A 554 4.83 32.24 10.52
C GLN A 554 5.57 33.35 11.27
N ALA A 555 6.88 33.24 11.48
CA ALA A 555 7.65 34.31 12.11
C ALA A 555 7.94 35.49 11.17
N ARG A 556 7.73 35.32 9.85
CA ARG A 556 7.97 36.34 8.81
C ARG A 556 6.71 37.02 8.30
N ILE A 557 5.55 36.40 8.50
CA ILE A 557 4.21 36.98 8.29
C ILE A 557 3.84 37.69 9.58
#